data_AF-A0AAV0A851-F1
#
_entry.id   AF-A0AAV0A851-F1
#
_cell.length_a   1.000
_cell.length_b   1.000
_cell.length_c   1.000
_cell.angle_alpha   90.00
_cell.angle_beta   90.00
_cell.angle_gamma   90.00
#
_symmetry.space_group_name_H-M   'P 1'
#
loop_
_entity.id
_entity.type
_entity.pdbx_description
1 polymer ?
#
loop_
_entity_poly.entity_id
_entity_poly.type
_entity_poly.pdbx_seq_one_letter_code
_entity_poly.pdbx_strand_id
1 'polypeptide(L)'
;MAQQCGPRRGRALLALLASLLLSGAEAAGRDLDVHAPRKQGAEDLSGEIFNYEEYCVPKAVTGPCRAAFPRWHYDTEKGSCDSFIYGGCRGNKNSYLSKEACMQRCSGKQTYPVLTPGIKAVVLVGLFVMALILLLGTSVVCLVRVARRKQERALRTVWSTGDDKEQLVKNTCVL
;
A
#
# COMPACT_ATOMS: atom_id res chain seq x y z
N MET A 1 -45.50 28.42 32.50
CA MET A 1 -44.60 29.28 31.68
C MET A 1 -43.34 29.54 32.51
N ALA A 2 -42.09 29.54 32.07
CA ALA A 2 -41.38 29.13 30.86
C ALA A 2 -39.89 29.01 31.26
N GLN A 3 -39.11 28.20 30.54
CA GLN A 3 -37.65 28.01 30.69
C GLN A 3 -36.84 29.25 30.29
N GLN A 4 -35.58 29.32 30.77
CA GLN A 4 -34.29 29.44 30.04
C GLN A 4 -33.25 30.11 30.96
N CYS A 5 -32.10 29.53 31.35
CA CYS A 5 -30.92 28.96 30.65
C CYS A 5 -29.99 30.01 30.01
N GLY A 6 -28.78 30.20 30.57
CA GLY A 6 -27.71 31.06 30.04
C GLY A 6 -26.42 30.27 29.73
N PRO A 7 -25.58 30.68 28.76
CA PRO A 7 -24.73 29.77 28.00
C PRO A 7 -23.25 29.68 28.45
N ARG A 8 -22.66 28.56 28.02
CA ARG A 8 -21.36 27.97 28.36
C ARG A 8 -20.17 28.68 27.70
N ARG A 9 -19.11 28.97 28.48
CA ARG A 9 -17.80 29.53 28.05
C ARG A 9 -16.89 28.57 27.26
N GLY A 10 -17.35 27.39 26.84
CA GLY A 10 -16.49 26.33 26.26
C GLY A 10 -16.34 26.32 24.73
N ARG A 11 -16.88 27.31 23.99
CA ARG A 11 -16.96 27.26 22.52
C ARG A 11 -16.12 28.29 21.75
N ALA A 12 -15.51 29.25 22.43
CA ALA A 12 -14.77 30.32 21.77
C ALA A 12 -13.43 29.85 21.14
N LEU A 13 -12.76 28.85 21.74
CA LEU A 13 -11.46 28.36 21.25
C LEU A 13 -11.57 27.55 19.94
N LEU A 14 -12.70 26.86 19.73
CA LEU A 14 -12.94 26.07 18.52
C LEU A 14 -13.25 26.94 17.30
N ALA A 15 -13.84 28.13 17.50
CA ALA A 15 -14.15 29.05 16.42
C ALA A 15 -12.89 29.74 15.85
N LEU A 16 -11.93 30.09 16.71
CA LEU A 16 -10.67 30.73 16.29
C LEU A 16 -9.75 29.79 15.49
N LEU A 17 -9.75 28.49 15.81
CA LEU A 17 -8.97 27.49 15.06
C LEU A 17 -9.59 27.17 13.69
N ALA A 18 -10.91 27.26 13.55
CA ALA A 18 -11.58 27.08 12.26
C ALA A 18 -11.29 28.24 11.28
N SER A 19 -11.10 29.46 11.78
CA SER A 19 -10.78 30.64 10.95
C SER A 19 -9.37 30.60 10.34
N LEU A 20 -8.39 29.96 10.99
CA LEU A 20 -7.03 29.84 10.44
C LEU A 20 -6.91 28.83 9.28
N LEU A 21 -7.83 27.86 9.17
CA LEU A 21 -7.76 26.80 8.16
C LEU A 21 -8.38 27.19 6.80
N LEU A 22 -9.07 28.34 6.71
CA LEU A 22 -9.82 28.76 5.52
C LEU A 22 -9.19 29.93 4.73
N SER A 23 -8.01 30.42 5.12
CA SER A 23 -7.35 31.56 4.42
C SER A 23 -6.10 31.20 3.61
N GLY A 24 -5.89 29.93 3.27
CA GLY A 24 -4.86 29.52 2.30
C GLY A 24 -5.37 29.61 0.86
N ALA A 25 -5.49 30.84 0.33
CA ALA A 25 -5.95 31.10 -1.02
C ALA A 25 -4.87 30.83 -2.08
N GLU A 26 -5.36 30.39 -3.22
CA GLU A 26 -4.74 30.16 -4.51
C GLU A 26 -3.99 31.37 -5.13
N ALA A 27 -3.15 31.01 -6.12
CA ALA A 27 -2.88 31.69 -7.39
C ALA A 27 -1.53 32.43 -7.54
N ALA A 28 -0.68 31.87 -8.40
CA ALA A 28 -0.01 32.62 -9.47
C ALA A 28 0.40 31.66 -10.60
N GLY A 29 -0.33 31.71 -11.70
CA GLY A 29 0.05 31.07 -12.96
C GLY A 29 1.17 31.84 -13.66
N ARG A 30 1.97 31.10 -14.44
CA ARG A 30 2.67 31.63 -15.61
C ARG A 30 2.45 30.65 -16.75
N ASP A 31 1.68 31.12 -17.73
CA ASP A 31 1.56 30.56 -19.06
C ASP A 31 2.90 30.65 -19.78
N LEU A 32 3.35 29.51 -20.32
CA LEU A 32 4.16 29.48 -21.52
C LEU A 32 3.71 28.27 -22.35
N ASP A 33 2.82 28.54 -23.29
CA ASP A 33 2.34 27.60 -24.29
C ASP A 33 3.49 27.06 -25.16
N VAL A 34 3.80 25.77 -25.01
CA VAL A 34 4.31 24.94 -26.11
C VAL A 34 3.53 23.63 -26.09
N HIS A 35 2.68 23.47 -27.10
CA HIS A 35 1.81 22.34 -27.45
C HIS A 35 1.99 21.03 -26.64
N ALA A 36 0.99 20.73 -25.81
CA ALA A 36 0.80 19.43 -25.17
C ALA A 36 0.03 18.45 -26.07
N PRO A 37 0.17 17.14 -25.80
CA PRO A 37 -1.01 16.30 -25.60
C PRO A 37 -1.09 15.81 -24.15
N ARG A 38 -2.24 16.01 -23.52
CA ARG A 38 -2.59 15.46 -22.20
C ARG A 38 -3.03 14.01 -22.31
N LYS A 39 -2.59 13.14 -21.38
CA LYS A 39 -3.44 12.14 -20.69
C LYS A 39 -2.88 11.77 -19.31
N GLN A 40 -3.82 11.35 -18.46
CA GLN A 40 -3.79 11.18 -17.00
C GLN A 40 -2.84 10.09 -16.48
N GLY A 41 -2.53 10.17 -15.18
CA GLY A 41 -2.33 8.99 -14.32
C GLY A 41 -0.97 8.88 -13.67
N ALA A 42 -0.96 8.66 -12.35
CA ALA A 42 0.22 8.29 -11.60
C ALA A 42 0.68 6.87 -12.00
N GLU A 43 1.62 6.78 -12.96
CA GLU A 43 2.37 5.56 -13.31
C GLU A 43 3.79 5.93 -13.76
N ASP A 44 4.57 6.59 -12.91
CA ASP A 44 6.00 6.83 -13.17
C ASP A 44 6.86 5.81 -12.40
N LEU A 45 6.66 4.54 -12.73
CA LEU A 45 7.67 3.50 -12.63
C LEU A 45 7.79 2.80 -14.00
N SER A 46 7.76 3.62 -15.06
CA SER A 46 7.91 3.19 -16.45
C SER A 46 9.31 3.48 -17.00
N GLY A 47 10.30 3.50 -16.10
CA GLY A 47 11.68 3.25 -16.47
C GLY A 47 11.86 1.79 -16.89
N GLU A 48 11.74 1.53 -18.19
CA GLU A 48 12.23 0.33 -18.89
C GLU A 48 11.64 -1.03 -18.45
N ILE A 49 10.38 -1.30 -18.80
CA ILE A 49 9.93 -2.70 -18.96
C ILE A 49 10.60 -3.24 -20.23
N PHE A 50 11.82 -3.76 -20.08
CA PHE A 50 12.46 -4.48 -21.17
C PHE A 50 11.68 -5.77 -21.48
N ASN A 51 11.15 -5.88 -22.70
CA ASN A 51 10.45 -7.07 -23.15
C ASN A 51 11.42 -8.21 -23.48
N TYR A 52 11.93 -8.90 -22.47
CA TYR A 52 12.84 -10.02 -22.69
C TYR A 52 12.26 -11.10 -23.62
N GLU A 53 10.95 -11.33 -23.54
CA GLU A 53 10.27 -12.38 -24.32
C GLU A 53 10.38 -12.16 -25.83
N GLU A 54 10.56 -10.91 -26.25
CA GLU A 54 10.73 -10.55 -27.65
C GLU A 54 12.20 -10.47 -28.07
N TYR A 55 13.08 -10.05 -27.16
CA TYR A 55 14.47 -9.73 -27.46
C TYR A 55 15.46 -10.85 -27.14
N CYS A 56 15.09 -11.84 -26.33
CA CYS A 56 16.03 -12.86 -25.83
C CYS A 56 15.52 -14.30 -25.96
N VAL A 57 14.20 -14.52 -25.98
CA VAL A 57 13.61 -15.88 -26.12
C VAL A 57 13.53 -16.38 -27.56
N PRO A 58 13.15 -15.57 -28.56
CA PRO A 58 12.94 -16.09 -29.91
C PRO A 58 14.23 -16.66 -30.49
N LYS A 59 14.14 -17.78 -31.22
CA LYS A 59 15.31 -18.37 -31.91
C LYS A 59 15.86 -17.41 -32.97
N ALA A 60 17.13 -17.56 -33.34
CA ALA A 60 17.77 -16.73 -34.37
C ALA A 60 17.03 -16.84 -35.72
N VAL A 61 16.85 -15.71 -36.43
CA VAL A 61 16.17 -15.67 -37.73
C VAL A 61 17.07 -15.03 -38.78
N THR A 62 17.51 -15.81 -39.77
CA THR A 62 18.25 -15.30 -40.93
C THR A 62 17.38 -14.41 -41.82
N GLY A 63 16.09 -14.73 -41.99
CA GLY A 63 15.19 -14.02 -42.89
C GLY A 63 15.41 -14.37 -44.37
N PRO A 64 14.60 -13.82 -45.28
CA PRO A 64 14.60 -14.23 -46.69
C PRO A 64 15.65 -13.53 -47.57
N CYS A 65 16.24 -12.43 -47.09
CA CYS A 65 17.31 -11.74 -47.81
C CYS A 65 18.62 -12.53 -47.76
N ARG A 66 19.51 -12.31 -48.73
CA ARG A 66 20.72 -13.13 -48.97
C ARG A 66 22.05 -12.43 -48.64
N ALA A 67 22.02 -11.35 -47.87
CA ALA A 67 23.25 -10.76 -47.34
C ALA A 67 23.82 -11.64 -46.21
N ALA A 68 25.07 -11.42 -45.83
CA ALA A 68 25.73 -12.18 -44.78
C ALA A 68 26.21 -11.26 -43.65
N PHE A 69 25.29 -10.84 -42.78
CA PHE A 69 25.63 -10.02 -41.63
C PHE A 69 25.90 -10.90 -40.40
N PRO A 70 27.13 -10.96 -39.87
CA PRO A 70 27.39 -11.65 -38.62
C PRO A 70 26.66 -10.94 -37.47
N ARG A 71 25.90 -11.70 -36.70
CA ARG A 71 25.11 -11.23 -35.56
C ARG A 71 25.21 -12.23 -34.42
N TRP A 72 24.75 -11.81 -33.25
CA TRP A 72 24.67 -12.63 -32.05
C TRP A 72 23.22 -12.76 -31.61
N HIS A 73 22.82 -13.94 -31.15
CA HIS A 73 21.52 -14.16 -30.53
C HIS A 73 21.73 -14.82 -29.17
N TYR A 74 20.81 -14.59 -28.25
CA TYR A 74 20.79 -15.29 -26.97
C TYR A 74 20.16 -16.66 -27.16
N ASP A 75 20.83 -17.71 -26.68
CA ASP A 75 20.28 -19.04 -26.54
C ASP A 75 19.87 -19.25 -25.09
N THR A 76 18.56 -19.28 -24.84
CA THR A 76 18.00 -19.47 -23.51
C THR A 76 18.28 -20.85 -22.92
N GLU A 77 18.53 -21.86 -23.75
CA GLU A 77 18.84 -23.21 -23.29
C GLU A 77 20.27 -23.30 -22.78
N LYS A 78 21.20 -22.61 -23.44
CA LYS A 78 22.62 -22.53 -23.03
C LYS A 78 22.89 -21.42 -22.02
N GLY A 79 22.01 -20.43 -21.93
CA GLY A 79 22.23 -19.22 -21.14
C GLY A 79 23.38 -18.36 -21.68
N SER A 80 23.64 -18.42 -22.98
CA SER A 80 24.77 -17.75 -23.63
C SER A 80 24.42 -17.18 -24.99
N CYS A 81 25.20 -16.21 -25.46
CA CYS A 81 25.06 -15.67 -26.81
C CYS A 81 25.95 -16.40 -27.82
N ASP A 82 25.34 -16.86 -28.90
CA ASP A 82 25.97 -17.56 -30.01
C ASP A 82 25.86 -16.72 -31.30
N SER A 83 26.84 -16.90 -32.20
CA SER A 83 26.89 -16.17 -33.48
C SER A 83 26.02 -16.84 -34.55
N PHE A 84 25.35 -16.04 -35.37
CA PHE A 84 24.60 -16.49 -36.54
C PHE A 84 24.69 -15.49 -37.70
N ILE A 85 24.25 -15.90 -38.89
CA ILE A 85 24.18 -15.03 -40.06
C ILE A 85 22.76 -14.49 -40.26
N TYR A 86 22.65 -13.16 -40.26
CA TYR A 86 21.43 -12.44 -40.61
C TYR A 86 21.44 -12.04 -42.09
N GLY A 87 20.35 -12.36 -42.78
CA GLY A 87 20.15 -12.14 -44.21
C GLY A 87 19.95 -10.67 -44.61
N GLY A 88 19.73 -9.77 -43.64
CA GLY A 88 19.57 -8.33 -43.86
C GLY A 88 18.13 -7.82 -43.85
N CYS A 89 17.12 -8.70 -43.85
CA CYS A 89 15.72 -8.28 -43.72
C CYS A 89 14.87 -9.30 -42.96
N ARG A 90 13.77 -8.82 -42.35
CA ARG A 90 12.75 -9.61 -41.63
C ARG A 90 13.32 -10.55 -40.56
N GLY A 91 14.37 -10.11 -39.86
CA GLY A 91 14.84 -10.74 -38.63
C GLY A 91 13.93 -10.41 -37.45
N ASN A 92 14.17 -11.04 -36.31
CA ASN A 92 13.54 -10.69 -35.03
C ASN A 92 14.46 -9.84 -34.16
N LYS A 93 14.03 -9.52 -32.94
CA LYS A 93 14.76 -8.64 -32.02
C LYS A 93 15.89 -9.34 -31.25
N ASN A 94 15.94 -10.67 -31.25
CA ASN A 94 17.07 -11.44 -30.72
C ASN A 94 18.24 -11.49 -31.73
N SER A 95 18.74 -10.31 -32.09
CA SER A 95 19.84 -10.12 -33.04
C SER A 95 20.65 -8.89 -32.67
N TYR A 96 21.87 -9.12 -32.20
CA TYR A 96 22.79 -8.12 -31.69
C TYR A 96 24.07 -8.05 -32.53
N LEU A 97 24.73 -6.90 -32.53
CA LEU A 97 25.98 -6.70 -33.29
C LEU A 97 27.19 -7.34 -32.62
N SER A 98 27.19 -7.41 -31.29
CA SER A 98 28.29 -7.99 -30.51
C SER A 98 27.78 -8.97 -29.46
N LYS A 99 28.66 -9.87 -29.04
CA LYS A 99 28.37 -10.84 -27.97
C LYS A 99 28.08 -10.13 -26.67
N GLU A 100 28.82 -9.06 -26.37
CA GLU A 100 28.72 -8.29 -25.14
C GLU A 100 27.36 -7.59 -25.05
N ALA A 101 26.88 -6.97 -26.14
CA ALA A 101 25.56 -6.34 -26.16
C ALA A 101 24.44 -7.36 -25.95
N CYS A 102 24.56 -8.54 -26.58
CA CYS A 102 23.63 -9.63 -26.38
C CYS A 102 23.61 -10.12 -24.91
N MET A 103 24.79 -10.36 -24.34
CA MET A 103 24.91 -10.82 -22.96
C MET A 103 24.39 -9.77 -21.99
N GLN A 104 24.80 -8.51 -22.12
CA GLN A 104 24.30 -7.41 -21.28
C GLN A 104 22.78 -7.31 -21.29
N ARG A 105 22.14 -7.56 -22.44
CA ARG A 105 20.70 -7.46 -22.57
C ARG A 105 19.96 -8.67 -22.03
N CYS A 106 20.51 -9.87 -22.19
CA CYS A 106 19.79 -11.13 -21.96
C CYS A 106 20.32 -11.99 -20.81
N SER A 107 21.56 -11.82 -20.36
CA SER A 107 22.16 -12.64 -19.28
C SER A 107 21.64 -12.30 -17.87
N GLY A 108 20.59 -11.47 -17.78
CA GLY A 108 19.99 -10.97 -16.55
C GLY A 108 18.63 -11.57 -16.20
N LYS A 109 18.11 -12.55 -16.95
CA LYS A 109 16.95 -13.34 -16.50
C LYS A 109 17.39 -14.29 -15.38
N GLN A 110 17.59 -13.70 -14.21
CA GLN A 110 17.11 -14.33 -13.02
C GLN A 110 15.59 -14.47 -13.16
N THR A 111 15.14 -15.65 -13.56
CA THR A 111 13.72 -16.01 -13.55
C THR A 111 13.26 -16.08 -12.10
N TYR A 112 13.04 -14.93 -11.48
CA TYR A 112 12.23 -14.83 -10.27
C TYR A 112 11.47 -13.49 -10.29
N PRO A 113 10.17 -13.45 -9.93
CA PRO A 113 9.61 -12.21 -9.40
C PRO A 113 10.52 -11.84 -8.24
N VAL A 114 11.08 -10.63 -8.22
CA VAL A 114 12.03 -10.15 -7.21
C VAL A 114 11.60 -10.67 -5.84
N LEU A 115 12.13 -11.82 -5.41
CA LEU A 115 11.95 -12.40 -4.08
C LEU A 115 13.29 -12.16 -3.42
N THR A 116 13.62 -10.88 -3.27
CA THR A 116 14.76 -10.46 -2.49
C THR A 116 14.60 -11.02 -1.07
N PRO A 117 15.72 -11.26 -0.37
CA PRO A 117 15.71 -11.64 1.05
C PRO A 117 14.80 -10.75 1.92
N GLY A 118 14.55 -9.52 1.47
CA GLY A 118 13.62 -8.58 2.07
C GLY A 118 12.16 -9.05 2.11
N ILE A 119 11.65 -9.82 1.14
CA ILE A 119 10.22 -10.19 1.13
C ILE A 119 9.89 -11.25 2.16
N LYS A 120 10.78 -12.22 2.38
CA LYS A 120 10.63 -13.16 3.50
C LYS A 120 10.64 -12.41 4.84
N ALA A 121 11.51 -11.42 4.98
CA ALA A 121 11.54 -10.57 6.16
C ALA A 121 10.26 -9.73 6.31
N VAL A 122 9.75 -9.12 5.23
CA VAL A 122 8.51 -8.32 5.25
C VAL A 122 7.29 -9.19 5.57
N VAL A 123 7.20 -10.40 5.01
CA VAL A 123 6.11 -11.34 5.33
C VAL A 123 6.18 -11.78 6.79
N LEU A 124 7.36 -12.13 7.30
CA LEU A 124 7.53 -12.49 8.70
C LEU A 124 7.21 -11.34 9.63
N VAL A 125 7.76 -10.14 9.39
CA VAL A 125 7.47 -8.93 10.17
C VAL A 125 5.98 -8.60 10.12
N GLY A 126 5.35 -8.70 8.94
CA GLY A 126 3.91 -8.51 8.79
C GLY A 126 3.10 -9.50 9.63
N LEU A 127 3.43 -10.80 9.60
CA LEU A 127 2.76 -11.82 10.40
C LEU A 127 2.95 -11.59 11.91
N PHE A 128 4.15 -11.21 12.35
CA PHE A 128 4.41 -10.87 13.75
C PHE A 128 3.60 -9.65 14.20
N VAL A 129 3.60 -8.57 13.41
CA VAL A 129 2.83 -7.35 13.72
C VAL A 129 1.33 -7.65 13.77
N MET A 130 0.81 -8.43 12.82
CA MET A 130 -0.60 -8.82 12.81
C MET A 130 -0.99 -9.67 14.02
N ALA A 131 -0.14 -10.63 14.43
CA ALA A 131 -0.36 -11.42 15.63
C ALA A 131 -0.38 -10.55 16.89
N LEU A 132 0.54 -9.59 17.02
CA LEU A 132 0.60 -8.66 18.15
C LEU A 132 -0.66 -7.78 18.23
N ILE A 133 -1.14 -7.25 17.10
CA ILE A 133 -2.37 -6.44 17.06
C ILE A 133 -3.59 -7.27 17.53
N LEU A 134 -3.70 -8.53 17.10
CA LEU A 134 -4.80 -9.41 17.52
C LEU A 134 -4.72 -9.78 19.01
N LEU A 135 -3.52 -10.05 19.53
CA LEU A 135 -3.31 -10.36 20.95
C LEU A 135 -3.59 -9.15 21.85
N LEU A 136 -3.11 -7.97 21.47
CA LEU A 136 -3.38 -6.73 22.20
C LEU A 136 -4.87 -6.36 22.12
N GLY A 137 -5.49 -6.48 20.94
CA GLY A 137 -6.91 -6.21 20.74
C GLY A 137 -7.81 -7.11 21.59
N THR A 138 -7.56 -8.42 21.58
CA THR A 138 -8.33 -9.38 22.40
C THR A 138 -8.12 -9.16 23.90
N SER A 139 -6.88 -8.89 24.34
CA SER A 139 -6.57 -8.55 25.73
C SER A 139 -7.32 -7.30 26.20
N VAL A 140 -7.28 -6.22 25.42
CA VAL A 140 -8.02 -4.97 25.72
C VAL A 140 -9.52 -5.21 25.76
N VAL A 141 -10.09 -5.96 24.81
CA VAL A 141 -11.53 -6.28 24.81
C VAL A 141 -11.91 -7.11 26.05
N CYS A 142 -11.10 -8.08 26.44
CA CYS A 142 -11.28 -8.86 27.66
C CYS A 142 -11.20 -7.98 28.90
N LEU A 143 -10.20 -7.10 29.01
CA LEU A 143 -10.06 -6.16 30.12
C LEU A 143 -11.24 -5.19 30.20
N VAL A 144 -11.72 -4.65 29.08
CA VAL A 144 -12.91 -3.81 29.05
C VAL A 144 -14.14 -4.61 29.49
N ARG A 145 -14.32 -5.85 29.03
CA ARG A 145 -15.45 -6.69 29.48
C ARG A 145 -15.36 -7.07 30.96
N VAL A 146 -14.17 -7.37 31.48
CA VAL A 146 -13.95 -7.67 32.90
C VAL A 146 -14.13 -6.42 33.75
N ALA A 147 -13.63 -5.26 33.32
CA ALA A 147 -13.81 -3.99 34.00
C ALA A 147 -15.28 -3.54 33.98
N ARG A 148 -15.99 -3.69 32.85
CA ARG A 148 -17.44 -3.47 32.74
C ARG A 148 -18.20 -4.41 33.68
N ARG A 149 -17.87 -5.71 33.70
CA ARG A 149 -18.45 -6.68 34.67
C ARG A 149 -18.11 -6.34 36.12
N LYS A 150 -16.90 -5.85 36.40
CA LYS A 150 -16.47 -5.42 37.74
C LYS A 150 -17.23 -4.16 38.16
N GLN A 151 -17.46 -3.22 37.25
CA GLN A 151 -18.26 -2.02 37.47
C GLN A 151 -19.75 -2.37 37.65
N GLU A 152 -20.30 -3.33 36.90
CA GLU A 152 -21.66 -3.85 37.13
C GLU A 152 -21.79 -4.56 38.49
N ARG A 153 -20.77 -5.33 38.92
CA ARG A 153 -20.73 -5.94 40.25
C ARG A 153 -20.56 -4.89 41.36
N ALA A 154 -19.69 -3.89 41.18
CA ALA A 154 -19.49 -2.80 42.13
C ALA A 154 -20.74 -1.90 42.24
N LEU A 155 -21.42 -1.63 41.12
CA LEU A 155 -22.70 -0.92 41.09
C LEU A 155 -23.82 -1.74 41.76
N ARG A 156 -23.85 -3.07 41.55
CA ARG A 156 -24.77 -3.96 42.27
C ARG A 156 -24.48 -4.04 43.75
N THR A 157 -23.23 -4.05 44.21
CA THR A 157 -22.93 -4.00 45.65
C THR A 157 -23.25 -2.63 46.26
N VAL A 158 -23.06 -1.54 45.51
CA VAL A 158 -23.47 -0.18 45.95
C VAL A 158 -24.99 -0.09 46.09
N TRP A 159 -25.76 -0.64 45.15
CA TRP A 159 -27.23 -0.64 45.24
C TRP A 159 -27.76 -1.69 46.24
N SER A 160 -27.07 -2.83 46.40
CA SER A 160 -27.49 -3.94 47.27
C SER A 160 -27.15 -3.74 48.75
N THR A 161 -26.26 -2.80 49.11
CA THR A 161 -25.95 -2.52 50.53
C THR A 161 -26.77 -1.33 51.07
N GLY A 162 -27.56 -0.65 50.24
CA GLY A 162 -28.25 0.60 50.61
C GLY A 162 -29.78 0.63 50.50
N ASP A 163 -30.43 -0.19 49.67
CA ASP A 163 -31.81 0.14 49.26
C ASP A 163 -32.91 -0.90 49.53
N ASP A 164 -32.67 -2.00 50.24
CA ASP A 164 -33.76 -2.97 50.56
C ASP A 164 -34.22 -2.97 52.03
N LYS A 165 -33.72 -2.06 52.89
CA LYS A 165 -34.12 -2.00 54.31
C LYS A 165 -34.54 -0.63 54.86
N GLU A 166 -34.58 0.43 54.05
CA GLU A 166 -35.00 1.76 54.55
C GLU A 166 -36.19 2.42 53.84
N GLN A 167 -36.86 1.75 52.89
CA GLN A 167 -38.11 2.25 52.29
C GLN A 167 -39.39 1.56 52.82
N LEU A 168 -39.28 0.47 53.60
CA LEU A 168 -40.46 -0.20 54.19
C LEU A 168 -40.68 0.05 55.70
N VAL A 169 -39.82 0.83 56.35
CA VAL A 169 -39.89 1.10 57.81
C VAL A 169 -40.16 2.57 58.16
N LYS A 170 -40.32 3.46 57.17
CA LYS A 170 -40.60 4.88 57.46
C LYS A 170 -42.04 5.33 57.31
N ASN A 171 -42.93 4.56 56.66
CA ASN A 171 -44.33 4.98 56.46
C ASN A 171 -45.39 3.97 56.92
N THR A 172 -45.12 3.15 57.95
CA THR A 172 -46.20 2.37 58.57
C THR A 172 -46.15 2.43 60.09
N CYS A 173 -47.19 3.08 60.61
CA CYS A 173 -47.68 3.16 62.00
C CYS A 173 -46.90 4.07 62.96
N VAL A 174 -47.42 5.27 63.27
CA VAL A 174 -48.58 5.59 64.16
C VAL A 174 -48.06 5.98 65.54
N LEU A 175 -48.18 7.28 65.88
CA LEU A 175 -49.12 7.77 66.88
C LEU A 175 -49.21 9.30 66.83
#